data_AF-A0A0G0TYY7-F1
#
_entry.id   AF-A0A0G0TYY7-F1
#
_cell.length_a   1.000
_cell.length_b   1.000
_cell.length_c   1.000
_cell.angle_alpha   90.00
_cell.angle_beta   90.00
_cell.angle_gamma   90.00
#
_symmetry.space_group_name_H-M   'P 1'
#
loop_
_entity.id
_entity.type
_entity.pdbx_description
1 polymer ?
#
loop_
_entity_poly.entity_id
_entity_poly.type
_entity_poly.pdbx_seq_one_letter_code
_entity_poly.pdbx_strand_id
1 'polypeptide(L)'
;MISFEFIRQGYIVLKELPVFLQGLIVFAFGFLLSWVCSIFGIWIHSLSSSESGLLGNVIGAGATLVAAIAGVSFAFEQLSKQLEHKVIYEAWIDFQKHLYEFSASLSVFDTTVLDLKYFVGNQTNVFANLDDPQKYRLNTHQKFFQTYSDLVHAYVLLLQSFETHEIIFLTLRQMKDVFVRECDVLIFDKYRNFEQMIFPLLSGVTEFSILERNNAIDDYWEGMTKVSGYLDDFRVELQNTTIGQILKKTVPYRHPTVRMKILTKTGLKEVIP
;
A
#
# COMPACT_ATOMS: atom_id res chain seq x y z
N MET A 1 -16.88 -47.23 4.36
CA MET A 1 -16.94 -45.95 5.08
C MET A 1 -15.77 -45.10 4.61
N ILE A 2 -16.01 -44.00 3.90
CA ILE A 2 -14.95 -43.03 3.58
C ILE A 2 -14.66 -42.28 4.89
N SER A 3 -13.41 -42.24 5.35
CA SER A 3 -13.06 -41.55 6.59
C SER A 3 -13.10 -40.03 6.40
N PHE A 4 -13.54 -39.31 7.42
CA PHE A 4 -13.57 -37.84 7.41
C PHE A 4 -12.19 -37.22 7.11
N GLU A 5 -11.12 -37.90 7.53
CA GLU A 5 -9.74 -37.51 7.25
C GLU A 5 -9.40 -37.57 5.75
N PHE A 6 -9.97 -38.50 5.00
CA PHE A 6 -9.77 -38.62 3.55
C PHE A 6 -10.42 -37.46 2.79
N ILE A 7 -11.63 -37.06 3.18
CA ILE A 7 -12.34 -35.90 2.60
C ILE A 7 -11.57 -34.60 2.90
N ARG A 8 -11.07 -34.47 4.13
CA ARG A 8 -10.26 -33.32 4.56
C ARG A 8 -8.95 -33.22 3.78
N GLN A 9 -8.23 -34.32 3.60
CA GLN A 9 -7.00 -34.33 2.81
C GLN A 9 -7.27 -34.03 1.32
N GLY A 10 -8.34 -34.59 0.75
CA GLY A 10 -8.76 -34.27 -0.61
C GLY A 10 -9.07 -32.79 -0.82
N TYR A 11 -9.73 -32.14 0.15
CA TYR A 11 -10.02 -30.71 0.10
C TYR A 11 -8.76 -29.83 0.17
N ILE A 12 -7.76 -30.22 0.96
CA ILE A 12 -6.48 -29.51 1.06
C ILE A 12 -5.73 -29.59 -0.27
N VAL A 13 -5.63 -30.78 -0.87
CA VAL A 13 -4.98 -30.97 -2.18
C VAL A 13 -5.72 -30.21 -3.28
N LEU A 14 -7.06 -30.20 -3.25
CA LEU A 14 -7.86 -29.46 -4.23
C LEU A 14 -7.57 -27.95 -4.19
N LYS A 15 -7.34 -27.39 -2.99
CA LYS A 15 -7.02 -25.97 -2.79
C LYS A 15 -5.67 -25.53 -3.35
N GLU A 16 -4.71 -26.45 -3.45
CA GLU A 16 -3.36 -26.16 -3.94
C GLU A 16 -3.24 -26.23 -5.47
N LEU A 17 -4.27 -26.74 -6.16
CA LEU A 17 -4.25 -26.87 -7.61
C LEU A 17 -4.52 -25.53 -8.33
N PRO A 18 -3.98 -25.33 -9.55
CA PRO A 18 -4.34 -24.21 -10.41
C PRO A 18 -5.85 -24.15 -10.66
N VAL A 19 -6.41 -22.95 -10.74
CA VAL A 19 -7.86 -22.70 -10.79
C VAL A 19 -8.57 -23.41 -11.95
N PHE A 20 -7.93 -23.49 -13.12
CA PHE A 20 -8.46 -24.25 -14.25
C PHE A 20 -8.64 -25.74 -13.90
N LEU A 21 -7.71 -26.34 -13.15
CA LEU A 21 -7.76 -27.73 -12.73
C LEU A 21 -8.84 -27.96 -11.67
N GLN A 22 -9.04 -27.01 -10.73
CA GLN A 22 -10.12 -27.08 -9.74
C GLN A 22 -11.49 -27.05 -10.43
N GLY A 23 -11.68 -26.13 -11.40
CA GLY A 23 -12.89 -26.07 -12.22
C GLY A 23 -13.13 -27.36 -13.01
N LEU A 24 -12.07 -27.95 -13.56
CA LEU A 24 -12.13 -29.23 -14.28
C LEU A 24 -12.52 -30.39 -13.35
N ILE A 25 -12.01 -30.42 -12.12
CA ILE A 25 -12.34 -31.46 -11.13
C ILE A 25 -13.79 -31.30 -10.65
N VAL A 26 -14.25 -30.09 -10.37
CA VAL A 26 -15.66 -29.84 -9.98
C VAL A 26 -16.61 -30.18 -11.13
N PHE A 27 -16.26 -29.81 -12.36
CA PHE A 27 -17.00 -30.17 -13.56
C PHE A 27 -17.03 -31.70 -13.78
N ALA A 28 -15.88 -32.37 -13.65
CA ALA A 28 -15.77 -33.82 -13.78
C ALA A 28 -16.57 -34.56 -12.69
N PHE A 29 -16.54 -34.09 -11.44
CA PHE A 29 -17.36 -34.63 -10.35
C PHE A 29 -18.85 -34.39 -10.57
N GLY A 30 -19.24 -33.19 -11.05
CA GLY A 30 -20.62 -32.89 -11.42
C GLY A 30 -21.12 -33.78 -12.55
N PHE A 31 -20.29 -34.03 -13.55
CA PHE A 31 -20.58 -34.93 -14.66
C PHE A 31 -20.68 -36.39 -14.20
N LEU A 32 -19.78 -36.84 -13.32
CA LEU A 32 -19.82 -38.17 -12.70
C LEU A 32 -21.10 -38.36 -11.89
N LEU A 33 -21.48 -37.39 -11.06
CA LEU A 33 -22.69 -37.44 -10.26
C LEU A 33 -23.93 -37.47 -11.16
N SER A 34 -23.96 -36.66 -12.22
CA SER A 34 -25.01 -36.69 -13.23
C SER A 34 -25.10 -38.06 -13.92
N TRP A 35 -23.96 -38.68 -14.24
CA TRP A 35 -23.92 -40.00 -14.87
C TRP A 35 -24.45 -41.08 -13.93
N VAL A 36 -24.07 -41.04 -12.64
CA VAL A 36 -24.59 -41.94 -11.59
C VAL A 36 -26.11 -41.75 -11.40
N CYS A 37 -26.60 -40.51 -11.37
CA CYS A 37 -28.03 -40.22 -11.30
C CYS A 37 -28.79 -40.74 -12.53
N SER A 38 -28.23 -40.61 -13.74
CA SER A 38 -28.81 -41.18 -14.96
C SER A 38 -28.84 -42.70 -14.94
N ILE A 39 -27.79 -43.37 -14.45
CA ILE A 39 -27.78 -44.84 -14.28
C ILE A 39 -28.84 -45.28 -13.28
N PHE A 40 -28.99 -44.56 -12.15
CA PHE A 40 -30.04 -44.84 -11.18
C PHE A 40 -31.44 -44.61 -11.77
N GLY A 41 -31.62 -43.57 -12.58
CA GLY A 41 -32.86 -43.30 -13.31
C GLY A 41 -33.22 -44.41 -14.30
N ILE A 42 -32.24 -44.92 -15.05
CA ILE A 42 -32.39 -46.07 -15.96
C ILE A 42 -32.71 -47.35 -15.17
N TRP A 43 -32.08 -47.56 -14.02
CA TRP A 43 -32.33 -48.71 -13.16
C TRP A 43 -33.74 -48.70 -12.57
N ILE A 44 -34.21 -47.54 -12.10
CA ILE A 44 -35.60 -47.33 -11.66
C ILE A 44 -36.57 -47.52 -12.84
N HIS A 45 -36.25 -46.99 -14.02
CA HIS A 45 -37.07 -47.18 -15.23
C HIS A 45 -37.19 -48.66 -15.62
N SER A 46 -36.14 -49.47 -15.43
CA SER A 46 -36.17 -50.91 -15.69
C SER A 46 -37.03 -51.71 -14.69
N LEU A 47 -37.38 -51.10 -13.55
CA LEU A 47 -38.11 -51.73 -12.45
C LEU A 47 -39.58 -51.31 -12.35
N SER A 48 -40.06 -50.33 -13.14
CA SER A 48 -41.43 -49.83 -13.01
C SER A 48 -42.11 -49.42 -14.34
N SER A 49 -43.45 -49.37 -14.33
CA SER A 49 -44.31 -49.10 -15.50
C SER A 49 -43.98 -47.78 -16.19
N SER A 50 -44.35 -47.63 -17.47
CA SER A 50 -43.98 -46.52 -18.38
C SER A 50 -44.07 -45.10 -17.81
N GLU A 51 -44.96 -44.82 -16.87
CA GLU A 51 -45.09 -43.51 -16.20
C GLU A 51 -43.91 -43.15 -15.28
N SER A 52 -43.28 -44.16 -14.65
CA SER A 52 -42.14 -43.97 -13.76
C SER A 52 -40.83 -43.65 -14.49
N GLY A 53 -40.70 -44.08 -15.76
CA GLY A 53 -39.54 -43.76 -16.61
C GLY A 53 -39.48 -42.29 -17.01
N LEU A 54 -40.65 -41.68 -17.21
CA LEU A 54 -40.78 -40.27 -17.53
C LEU A 54 -40.39 -39.41 -16.32
N LEU A 55 -40.81 -39.81 -15.11
CA LEU A 55 -40.37 -39.21 -13.84
C LEU A 55 -38.85 -39.34 -13.61
N GLY A 56 -38.28 -40.52 -13.85
CA GLY A 56 -36.83 -40.74 -13.71
C GLY A 56 -35.99 -39.87 -14.63
N ASN A 57 -36.40 -39.72 -15.90
CA ASN A 57 -35.72 -38.85 -16.87
C ASN A 57 -35.82 -37.37 -16.52
N VAL A 58 -36.99 -36.91 -16.03
CA VAL A 58 -37.18 -35.51 -15.58
C VAL A 58 -36.34 -35.20 -14.35
N ILE A 59 -36.24 -36.13 -13.38
CA ILE A 59 -35.40 -35.97 -12.19
C ILE A 59 -33.92 -35.96 -12.57
N GLY A 60 -33.50 -36.86 -13.47
CA GLY A 60 -32.12 -36.91 -13.99
C GLY A 60 -31.72 -35.61 -14.70
N ALA A 61 -32.55 -35.15 -15.66
CA ALA A 61 -32.32 -33.90 -16.37
C ALA A 61 -32.34 -32.68 -15.42
N GLY A 62 -33.24 -32.67 -14.43
CA GLY A 62 -33.30 -31.64 -13.39
C GLY A 62 -32.03 -31.59 -12.55
N ALA A 63 -31.50 -32.74 -12.12
CA ALA A 63 -30.25 -32.83 -11.36
C ALA A 63 -29.05 -32.34 -12.18
N THR A 64 -28.96 -32.70 -13.47
CA THR A 64 -27.90 -32.20 -14.38
C THR A 64 -27.96 -30.68 -14.53
N LEU A 65 -29.17 -30.12 -14.70
CA LEU A 65 -29.37 -28.68 -14.84
C LEU A 65 -28.94 -27.92 -13.57
N VAL A 66 -29.31 -28.43 -12.39
CA VAL A 66 -28.90 -27.83 -11.10
C VAL A 66 -27.39 -27.91 -10.91
N ALA A 67 -26.76 -29.04 -11.25
CA ALA A 67 -25.30 -29.20 -11.19
C ALA A 67 -24.57 -28.23 -12.14
N ALA A 68 -25.09 -28.06 -13.36
CA ALA A 68 -24.55 -27.10 -14.33
C ALA A 68 -24.67 -25.65 -13.82
N ILE A 69 -25.82 -25.26 -13.28
CA ILE A 69 -26.03 -23.92 -12.71
C ILE A 69 -25.11 -23.68 -11.52
N ALA A 70 -24.95 -24.65 -10.62
CA ALA A 70 -24.05 -24.56 -9.48
C ALA A 70 -22.57 -24.42 -9.92
N GLY A 71 -22.14 -25.20 -10.92
CA GLY A 71 -20.79 -25.12 -11.47
C GLY A 71 -20.50 -23.77 -12.14
N VAL A 72 -21.45 -23.25 -12.92
CA VAL A 72 -21.35 -21.93 -13.56
C VAL A 72 -21.33 -20.82 -12.49
N SER A 73 -22.20 -20.88 -11.48
CA SER A 73 -22.25 -19.89 -10.39
C SER A 73 -20.94 -19.85 -9.60
N PHE A 74 -20.38 -21.02 -9.28
CA PHE A 74 -19.07 -21.13 -8.63
C PHE A 74 -17.95 -20.56 -9.51
N ALA A 75 -17.96 -20.86 -10.81
CA ALA A 75 -16.97 -20.31 -11.75
C ALA A 75 -17.05 -18.77 -11.81
N PHE A 76 -18.25 -18.18 -11.88
CA PHE A 76 -18.45 -16.73 -11.84
C PHE A 76 -17.99 -16.11 -10.51
N GLU A 77 -18.30 -16.73 -9.38
CA GLU A 77 -17.84 -16.25 -8.06
C GLU A 77 -16.31 -16.23 -7.96
N GLN A 78 -15.63 -17.25 -8.51
CA GLN A 78 -14.17 -17.31 -8.52
C GLN A 78 -13.54 -16.31 -9.49
N LEU A 79 -14.12 -16.15 -10.69
CA LEU A 79 -13.71 -15.12 -11.65
C LEU A 79 -13.83 -13.72 -11.06
N SER A 80 -14.95 -13.45 -10.37
CA SER A 80 -15.16 -12.19 -9.66
C SER A 80 -14.10 -11.95 -8.58
N LYS A 81 -13.77 -12.97 -7.77
CA LYS A 81 -12.70 -12.87 -6.76
C LYS A 81 -11.32 -12.64 -7.36
N GLN A 82 -11.00 -13.30 -8.47
CA GLN A 82 -9.71 -13.11 -9.16
C GLN A 82 -9.57 -11.71 -9.75
N LEU A 83 -10.65 -11.18 -10.33
CA LEU A 83 -10.69 -9.81 -10.83
C LEU A 83 -10.53 -8.81 -9.68
N GLU A 84 -11.24 -9.00 -8.57
CA GLU A 84 -11.11 -8.17 -7.37
C GLU A 84 -9.67 -8.16 -6.84
N HIS A 85 -9.05 -9.34 -6.66
CA HIS A 85 -7.66 -9.43 -6.22
C HIS A 85 -6.68 -8.76 -7.18
N LYS A 86 -6.91 -8.88 -8.48
CA LYS A 86 -6.08 -8.22 -9.50
C LYS A 86 -6.17 -6.70 -9.41
N VAL A 87 -7.38 -6.16 -9.30
CA VAL A 87 -7.62 -4.70 -9.15
C VAL A 87 -6.95 -4.17 -7.87
N ILE A 88 -7.11 -4.87 -6.74
CA ILE A 88 -6.47 -4.49 -5.47
C ILE A 88 -4.94 -4.52 -5.59
N TYR A 89 -4.39 -5.54 -6.24
CA TYR A 89 -2.94 -5.69 -6.41
C TYR A 89 -2.35 -4.59 -7.32
N GLU A 90 -3.00 -4.29 -8.43
CA GLU A 90 -2.59 -3.21 -9.35
C GLU A 90 -2.64 -1.85 -8.66
N ALA A 91 -3.72 -1.57 -7.91
CA ALA A 91 -3.84 -0.37 -7.09
C ALA A 91 -2.74 -0.28 -6.03
N TRP A 92 -2.41 -1.40 -5.38
CA TRP A 92 -1.34 -1.44 -4.39
C TRP A 92 0.04 -1.16 -5.00
N ILE A 93 0.36 -1.73 -6.17
CA ILE A 93 1.64 -1.45 -6.86
C ILE A 93 1.75 0.03 -7.19
N ASP A 94 0.71 0.59 -7.82
CA ASP A 94 0.74 2.00 -8.24
C ASP A 94 0.87 2.94 -7.04
N PHE A 95 0.13 2.65 -5.97
CA PHE A 95 0.21 3.42 -4.74
C PHE A 95 1.58 3.30 -4.05
N GLN A 96 2.17 2.09 -4.00
CA GLN A 96 3.51 1.88 -3.46
C GLN A 96 4.60 2.61 -4.25
N LYS A 97 4.44 2.73 -5.57
CA LYS A 97 5.35 3.50 -6.42
C LYS A 97 5.40 4.96 -5.99
N HIS A 98 4.24 5.61 -5.85
CA HIS A 98 4.17 7.02 -5.43
C HIS A 98 4.65 7.22 -3.99
N LEU A 99 4.37 6.28 -3.08
CA LEU A 99 4.94 6.29 -1.72
C LEU A 99 6.48 6.27 -1.75
N TYR A 100 7.06 5.42 -2.59
CA TYR A 100 8.51 5.30 -2.73
C TYR A 100 9.12 6.56 -3.35
N GLU A 101 8.51 7.11 -4.40
CA GLU A 101 8.94 8.36 -5.03
C GLU A 101 8.95 9.52 -4.02
N PHE A 102 7.88 9.66 -3.23
CA PHE A 102 7.83 10.66 -2.16
C PHE A 102 8.89 10.40 -1.08
N SER A 103 9.06 9.16 -0.64
CA SER A 103 10.09 8.78 0.34
C SER A 103 11.51 9.15 -0.13
N ALA A 104 11.81 8.86 -1.40
CA ALA A 104 13.09 9.16 -2.01
C ALA A 104 13.32 10.68 -2.10
N SER A 105 12.34 11.44 -2.57
CA SER A 105 12.43 12.91 -2.62
C SER A 105 12.57 13.53 -1.23
N LEU A 106 11.87 12.98 -0.23
CA LEU A 106 11.98 13.42 1.16
C LEU A 106 13.40 13.20 1.70
N SER A 107 14.01 12.05 1.43
CA SER A 107 15.39 11.75 1.86
C SER A 107 16.43 12.66 1.19
N VAL A 108 16.26 12.97 -0.10
CA VAL A 108 17.14 13.91 -0.82
C VAL A 108 17.01 15.32 -0.24
N PHE A 109 15.78 15.75 0.05
CA PHE A 109 15.52 17.06 0.65
C PHE A 109 16.05 17.14 2.08
N ASP A 110 15.86 16.09 2.88
CA ASP A 110 16.39 15.96 4.25
C ASP A 110 17.91 16.16 4.31
N THR A 111 18.62 15.49 3.40
CA THR A 111 20.07 15.62 3.25
C THR A 111 20.45 17.04 2.85
N THR A 112 19.70 17.65 1.92
CA THR A 112 19.94 19.02 1.46
C THR A 112 19.74 20.03 2.58
N VAL A 113 18.75 19.82 3.47
CA VAL A 113 18.53 20.65 4.66
C VAL A 113 19.68 20.53 5.65
N LEU A 114 20.20 19.32 5.89
CA LEU A 114 21.38 19.13 6.75
C LEU A 114 22.62 19.82 6.18
N ASP A 115 22.80 19.78 4.86
CA ASP A 115 23.90 20.47 4.16
C ASP A 115 23.87 22.00 4.39
N LEU A 116 22.70 22.58 4.67
CA LEU A 116 22.58 24.00 5.00
C LEU A 116 23.34 24.38 6.28
N LYS A 117 23.64 23.44 7.18
CA LYS A 117 24.48 23.72 8.35
C LYS A 117 25.90 24.10 7.95
N TYR A 118 26.46 23.42 6.96
CA TYR A 118 27.76 23.77 6.41
C TYR A 118 27.71 25.13 5.71
N PHE A 119 26.62 25.40 4.97
CA PHE A 119 26.40 26.70 4.35
C PHE A 119 26.38 27.83 5.39
N VAL A 120 25.54 27.70 6.43
CA VAL A 120 25.41 28.68 7.52
C VAL A 120 26.72 28.86 8.28
N GLY A 121 27.43 27.76 8.59
CA GLY A 121 28.70 27.78 9.32
C GLY A 121 29.88 28.36 8.52
N ASN A 122 29.86 28.25 7.18
CA ASN A 122 30.94 28.74 6.32
C ASN A 122 30.74 30.17 5.81
N GLN A 123 29.63 30.86 6.11
CA GLN A 123 29.44 32.26 5.71
C GLN A 123 30.48 33.21 6.34
N THR A 124 31.13 32.80 7.42
CA THR A 124 32.23 33.53 8.08
C THR A 124 33.62 33.11 7.60
N ASN A 125 33.74 32.11 6.73
CA ASN A 125 35.01 31.48 6.38
C ASN A 125 35.56 32.03 5.04
N VAL A 126 36.58 32.89 5.11
CA VAL A 126 37.16 33.64 3.98
C VAL A 126 37.72 32.72 2.88
N PHE A 127 38.10 31.49 3.21
CA PHE A 127 38.69 30.52 2.26
C PHE A 127 37.66 29.67 1.48
N ALA A 128 36.38 29.67 1.85
CA ALA A 128 35.32 28.99 1.09
C ALA A 128 34.82 29.83 -0.10
N ASN A 129 35.15 31.12 -0.14
CA ASN A 129 34.76 32.09 -1.17
C ASN A 129 35.84 32.27 -2.24
N LEU A 130 36.34 31.17 -2.82
CA LEU A 130 37.31 31.25 -3.93
C LEU A 130 36.68 31.78 -5.24
N ASP A 131 35.34 31.80 -5.32
CA ASP A 131 34.55 32.47 -6.35
C ASP A 131 33.40 33.25 -5.67
N ASP A 132 33.02 34.39 -6.26
CA ASP A 132 31.95 35.33 -5.84
C ASP A 132 30.95 34.79 -4.77
N PRO A 133 30.98 35.31 -3.52
CA PRO A 133 30.08 34.89 -2.43
C PRO A 133 28.59 34.97 -2.77
N GLN A 134 28.18 35.91 -3.65
CA GLN A 134 26.80 36.01 -4.09
C GLN A 134 26.41 34.85 -5.00
N LYS A 135 27.32 34.44 -5.89
CA LYS A 135 27.13 33.29 -6.79
C LYS A 135 27.00 31.99 -6.01
N TYR A 136 27.81 31.77 -4.97
CA TYR A 136 27.69 30.59 -4.11
C TYR A 136 26.33 30.53 -3.37
N ARG A 137 25.87 31.67 -2.84
CA ARG A 137 24.55 31.78 -2.17
C ARG A 137 23.40 31.51 -3.14
N LEU A 138 23.45 32.09 -4.34
CA LEU A 138 22.44 31.88 -5.37
C LEU A 138 22.37 30.41 -5.81
N ASN A 139 23.52 29.78 -6.08
CA ASN A 139 23.56 28.38 -6.48
C ASN A 139 23.04 27.44 -5.38
N THR A 140 23.38 27.73 -4.11
CA THR A 140 22.89 26.94 -2.96
C THR A 140 21.38 27.07 -2.81
N HIS A 141 20.85 28.29 -2.93
CA HIS A 141 19.40 28.55 -2.91
C HIS A 141 18.69 27.84 -4.07
N GLN A 142 19.22 27.92 -5.29
CA GLN A 142 18.67 27.22 -6.45
C GLN A 142 18.62 25.71 -6.26
N LYS A 143 19.70 25.10 -5.74
CA LYS A 143 19.74 23.66 -5.44
C LYS A 143 18.68 23.30 -4.38
N PHE A 144 18.61 24.08 -3.30
CA PHE A 144 17.63 23.90 -2.24
C PHE A 144 16.19 23.99 -2.75
N PHE A 145 15.87 25.04 -3.53
CA PHE A 145 14.57 25.25 -4.13
C PHE A 145 14.20 24.12 -5.11
N GLN A 146 15.15 23.65 -5.93
CA GLN A 146 14.90 22.52 -6.83
C GLN A 146 14.50 21.27 -6.05
N THR A 147 15.27 20.89 -5.02
CA THR A 147 14.96 19.71 -4.20
C THR A 147 13.63 19.83 -3.46
N TYR A 148 13.25 21.05 -3.04
CA TYR A 148 11.92 21.31 -2.48
C TYR A 148 10.82 21.14 -3.53
N SER A 149 11.01 21.68 -4.74
CA SER A 149 10.05 21.53 -5.84
C SER A 149 9.84 20.05 -6.21
N ASP A 150 10.92 19.26 -6.22
CA ASP A 150 10.84 17.82 -6.49
C ASP A 150 10.08 17.08 -5.39
N LEU A 151 10.27 17.47 -4.12
CA LEU A 151 9.50 16.97 -2.98
C LEU A 151 8.00 17.30 -3.10
N VAL A 152 7.67 18.56 -3.38
CA VAL A 152 6.27 19.00 -3.56
C VAL A 152 5.62 18.25 -4.70
N HIS A 153 6.32 18.07 -5.82
CA HIS A 153 5.81 17.33 -6.96
C HIS A 153 5.50 15.87 -6.60
N ALA A 154 6.42 15.18 -5.94
CA ALA A 154 6.21 13.80 -5.49
C ALA A 154 5.07 13.70 -4.46
N TYR A 155 4.92 14.70 -3.59
CA TYR A 155 3.82 14.77 -2.64
C TYR A 155 2.46 14.90 -3.33
N VAL A 156 2.35 15.78 -4.33
CA VAL A 156 1.11 15.94 -5.12
C VAL A 156 0.73 14.66 -5.86
N LEU A 157 1.71 13.94 -6.44
CA LEU A 157 1.45 12.64 -7.08
C LEU A 157 0.95 11.61 -6.07
N LEU A 158 1.52 11.58 -4.86
CA LEU A 158 1.05 10.71 -3.78
C LEU A 158 -0.40 11.05 -3.37
N LEU A 159 -0.74 12.33 -3.25
CA LEU A 159 -2.12 12.77 -2.96
C LEU A 159 -3.11 12.35 -4.06
N GLN A 160 -2.73 12.49 -5.32
CA GLN A 160 -3.56 12.02 -6.44
C GLN A 160 -3.77 10.51 -6.40
N SER A 161 -2.74 9.75 -6.01
CA SER A 161 -2.85 8.30 -5.85
C SER A 161 -3.77 7.93 -4.69
N PHE A 162 -3.77 8.70 -3.60
CA PHE A 162 -4.71 8.53 -2.49
C PHE A 162 -6.16 8.72 -2.93
N GLU A 163 -6.44 9.75 -3.72
CA GLU A 163 -7.78 10.02 -4.26
C GLU A 163 -8.23 8.91 -5.22
N THR A 164 -7.33 8.47 -6.09
CA THR A 164 -7.61 7.44 -7.11
C THR A 164 -7.96 6.09 -6.47
N HIS A 165 -7.30 5.74 -5.37
CA HIS A 165 -7.44 4.42 -4.73
C HIS A 165 -8.22 4.45 -3.39
N GLU A 166 -8.89 5.56 -3.06
CA GLU A 166 -9.51 5.75 -1.75
C GLU A 166 -10.52 4.65 -1.39
N ILE A 167 -11.32 4.21 -2.35
CA ILE A 167 -12.34 3.18 -2.14
C ILE A 167 -11.71 1.83 -1.76
N ILE A 168 -10.55 1.52 -2.36
CA ILE A 168 -9.84 0.25 -2.15
C ILE A 168 -9.18 0.23 -0.76
N PHE A 169 -8.65 1.38 -0.34
CA PHE A 169 -7.92 1.54 0.92
C PHE A 169 -8.70 2.36 1.96
N LEU A 170 -10.03 2.24 1.97
CA LEU A 170 -10.91 3.01 2.87
C LEU A 170 -10.53 2.84 4.35
N THR A 171 -10.03 1.66 4.73
CA THR A 171 -9.57 1.35 6.10
C THR A 171 -8.37 2.18 6.53
N LEU A 172 -7.61 2.77 5.60
CA LEU A 172 -6.44 3.59 5.87
C LEU A 172 -6.74 5.10 5.90
N ARG A 173 -8.00 5.51 5.74
CA ARG A 173 -8.40 6.93 5.64
C ARG A 173 -7.89 7.76 6.83
N GLN A 174 -8.01 7.27 8.06
CA GLN A 174 -7.54 8.00 9.24
C GLN A 174 -6.02 8.21 9.23
N MET A 175 -5.25 7.19 8.83
CA MET A 175 -3.80 7.31 8.71
C MET A 175 -3.41 8.28 7.60
N LYS A 176 -4.12 8.26 6.46
CA LYS A 176 -3.98 9.25 5.39
C LYS A 176 -4.19 10.66 5.94
N ASP A 177 -5.32 10.91 6.62
CA ASP A 177 -5.67 12.25 7.09
C ASP A 177 -4.64 12.82 8.07
N VAL A 178 -4.08 11.96 8.94
CA VAL A 178 -2.96 12.35 9.82
C VAL A 178 -1.71 12.65 9.00
N PHE A 179 -1.30 11.75 8.10
CA PHE A 179 -0.13 11.93 7.25
C PHE A 179 -0.20 13.24 6.45
N VAL A 180 -1.33 13.50 5.78
CA VAL A 180 -1.56 14.71 4.97
C VAL A 180 -1.43 15.96 5.83
N ARG A 181 -2.07 15.99 6.99
CA ARG A 181 -1.99 17.13 7.90
C ARG A 181 -0.55 17.43 8.33
N GLU A 182 0.20 16.42 8.74
CA GLU A 182 1.58 16.60 9.20
C GLU A 182 2.51 17.01 8.04
N CYS A 183 2.29 16.46 6.84
CA CYS A 183 3.02 16.84 5.63
C CYS A 183 2.72 18.28 5.21
N ASP A 184 1.45 18.70 5.18
CA ASP A 184 1.05 20.05 4.77
C ASP A 184 1.67 21.12 5.67
N VAL A 185 1.66 20.90 6.99
CA VAL A 185 2.28 21.80 7.96
C VAL A 185 3.78 21.95 7.68
N LEU A 186 4.47 20.85 7.34
CA LEU A 186 5.90 20.90 7.09
C LEU A 186 6.22 21.54 5.74
N ILE A 187 5.62 21.03 4.68
CA ILE A 187 5.93 21.36 3.28
C ILE A 187 5.43 22.75 2.91
N PHE A 188 4.24 23.17 3.38
CA PHE A 188 3.65 24.44 2.98
C PHE A 188 3.72 25.50 4.07
N ASP A 189 3.34 25.17 5.30
CA ASP A 189 3.22 26.20 6.35
C ASP A 189 4.59 26.63 6.89
N LYS A 190 5.46 25.65 7.18
CA LYS A 190 6.78 25.90 7.78
C LYS A 190 7.85 26.30 6.76
N TYR A 191 7.77 25.78 5.54
CA TYR A 191 8.82 25.96 4.52
C TYR A 191 9.18 27.42 4.28
N ARG A 192 8.18 28.29 4.09
CA ARG A 192 8.43 29.69 3.74
C ARG A 192 9.20 30.43 4.83
N ASN A 193 8.83 30.23 6.10
CA ASN A 193 9.53 30.84 7.22
C ASN A 193 10.94 30.27 7.36
N PHE A 194 11.10 28.96 7.16
CA PHE A 194 12.40 28.31 7.16
C PHE A 194 13.32 28.87 6.07
N GLU A 195 12.85 28.95 4.82
CA GLU A 195 13.61 29.50 3.69
C GLU A 195 14.09 30.94 3.98
N GLN A 196 13.20 31.79 4.49
CA GLN A 196 13.52 33.18 4.85
C GLN A 196 14.58 33.27 5.96
N MET A 197 14.55 32.35 6.93
CA MET A 197 15.57 32.30 7.98
C MET A 197 16.95 31.91 7.43
N ILE A 198 17.01 30.98 6.48
CA ILE A 198 18.28 30.50 5.91
C ILE A 198 18.85 31.48 4.88
N PHE A 199 17.99 32.07 4.05
CA PHE A 199 18.35 32.95 2.95
C PHE A 199 17.80 34.38 3.10
N PRO A 200 18.05 35.08 4.23
CA PRO A 200 17.39 36.34 4.55
C PRO A 200 17.63 37.44 3.51
N LEU A 201 18.83 37.46 2.92
CA LEU A 201 19.22 38.46 1.90
C LEU A 201 18.50 38.27 0.56
N LEU A 202 18.09 37.04 0.22
CA LEU A 202 17.29 36.78 -0.98
C LEU A 202 15.81 37.14 -0.74
N SER A 203 15.36 37.11 0.51
CA SER A 203 14.00 37.45 0.92
C SER A 203 13.81 38.91 1.35
N GLY A 204 14.87 39.72 1.34
CA GLY A 204 14.82 41.13 1.75
C GLY A 204 14.58 41.35 3.25
N VAL A 205 14.90 40.36 4.09
CA VAL A 205 14.74 40.44 5.56
C VAL A 205 16.09 40.59 6.25
N THR A 206 16.06 41.09 7.49
CA THR A 206 17.26 41.27 8.30
C THR A 206 17.93 39.94 8.59
N GLU A 207 19.26 39.96 8.64
CA GLU A 207 20.06 38.76 8.81
C GLU A 207 19.94 38.17 10.23
N PHE A 208 19.48 36.91 10.32
CA PHE A 208 19.42 36.16 11.58
C PHE A 208 20.79 35.65 12.00
N SER A 209 20.99 35.45 13.30
CA SER A 209 22.25 34.90 13.84
C SER A 209 22.49 33.45 13.37
N ILE A 210 23.76 33.04 13.34
CA ILE A 210 24.17 31.66 13.02
C ILE A 210 23.46 30.64 13.92
N LEU A 211 23.30 30.96 15.21
CA LEU A 211 22.62 30.10 16.17
C LEU A 211 21.14 29.92 15.83
N GLU A 212 20.42 31.00 15.54
CA GLU A 212 18.99 30.94 15.17
C GLU A 212 18.78 30.13 13.90
N ARG A 213 19.63 30.31 12.88
CA ARG A 213 19.53 29.53 11.64
C ARG A 213 19.82 28.05 11.85
N ASN A 214 20.83 27.71 12.64
CA ASN A 214 21.12 26.31 12.95
C ASN A 214 19.99 25.63 13.72
N ASN A 215 19.35 26.35 14.66
CA ASN A 215 18.16 25.85 15.36
C ASN A 215 17.01 25.64 14.38
N ALA A 216 16.77 26.58 13.47
CA ALA A 216 15.74 26.43 12.44
C ALA A 216 15.98 25.20 11.55
N ILE A 217 17.24 24.90 11.19
CA ILE A 217 17.60 23.68 10.44
C ILE A 217 17.31 22.42 11.27
N ASP A 218 17.73 22.40 12.54
CA ASP A 218 17.48 21.25 13.43
C ASP A 218 15.97 21.00 13.60
N ASP A 219 15.17 22.04 13.82
CA ASP A 219 13.72 21.94 13.99
C ASP A 219 13.01 21.46 12.72
N TYR A 220 13.43 21.97 11.56
CA TYR A 220 12.88 21.58 10.26
C TYR A 220 13.24 20.13 9.91
N TRP A 221 14.48 19.73 10.21
CA TRP A 221 14.96 18.35 10.07
C TRP A 221 14.19 17.36 10.95
N GLU A 222 13.91 17.72 12.20
CA GLU A 222 13.08 16.90 13.09
C GLU A 222 11.66 16.73 12.51
N GLY A 223 11.10 17.78 11.91
CA GLY A 223 9.82 17.73 11.21
C GLY A 223 9.80 16.72 10.05
N MET A 224 10.82 16.74 9.18
CA MET A 224 10.96 15.76 8.09
C MET A 224 11.12 14.33 8.61
N THR A 225 11.87 14.15 9.70
CA THR A 225 12.03 12.83 10.33
C THR A 225 10.69 12.28 10.83
N LYS A 226 9.82 13.14 11.40
CA LYS A 226 8.46 12.74 11.80
C LYS A 226 7.61 12.30 10.61
N VAL A 227 7.63 13.07 9.52
CA VAL A 227 6.92 12.71 8.27
C VAL A 227 7.42 11.37 7.73
N SER A 228 8.75 11.15 7.74
CA SER A 228 9.35 9.87 7.33
C SER A 228 8.84 8.70 8.19
N GLY A 229 8.76 8.88 9.51
CA GLY A 229 8.19 7.89 10.42
C GLY A 229 6.73 7.54 10.10
N TYR A 230 5.90 8.55 9.85
CA TYR A 230 4.50 8.32 9.43
C TYR A 230 4.40 7.58 8.10
N LEU A 231 5.29 7.87 7.16
CA LEU A 231 5.33 7.21 5.86
C LEU A 231 5.65 5.71 6.00
N ASP A 232 6.60 5.36 6.87
CA ASP A 232 6.95 3.96 7.15
C ASP A 232 5.79 3.20 7.80
N ASP A 233 5.13 3.80 8.80
CA ASP A 233 3.93 3.22 9.43
C ASP A 233 2.81 3.01 8.39
N PHE A 234 2.59 4.00 7.52
CA PHE A 234 1.61 3.91 6.45
C PHE A 234 1.90 2.75 5.49
N ARG A 235 3.17 2.58 5.09
CA ARG A 235 3.60 1.50 4.18
C ARG A 235 3.34 0.11 4.77
N VAL A 236 3.64 -0.06 6.05
CA VAL A 236 3.42 -1.33 6.76
C VAL A 236 1.92 -1.66 6.83
N GLU A 237 1.08 -0.69 7.21
CA GLU A 237 -0.36 -0.91 7.31
C GLU A 237 -1.02 -1.13 5.95
N LEU A 238 -0.54 -0.44 4.91
CA LEU A 238 -0.97 -0.69 3.54
C LEU A 238 -0.63 -2.12 3.10
N GLN A 239 0.60 -2.58 3.35
CA GLN A 239 1.01 -3.95 3.04
C GLN A 239 0.15 -4.97 3.81
N ASN A 240 -0.07 -4.75 5.11
CA ASN A 240 -0.88 -5.65 5.94
C ASN A 240 -2.33 -5.71 5.45
N THR A 241 -2.91 -4.57 5.10
CA THR A 241 -4.28 -4.46 4.58
C THR A 241 -4.41 -5.21 3.26
N THR A 242 -3.51 -4.94 2.31
CA THR A 242 -3.52 -5.61 1.00
C THR A 242 -3.34 -7.12 1.12
N ILE A 243 -2.38 -7.58 1.93
CA ILE A 243 -2.17 -9.02 2.18
C ILE A 243 -3.39 -9.64 2.86
N GLY A 244 -3.99 -8.94 3.84
CA GLY A 244 -5.18 -9.40 4.54
C GLY A 244 -6.38 -9.56 3.61
N GLN A 245 -6.60 -8.59 2.71
CA GLN A 245 -7.65 -8.62 1.69
C GLN A 245 -7.43 -9.76 0.68
N ILE A 246 -6.21 -9.89 0.12
CA ILE A 246 -5.88 -10.92 -0.89
C ILE A 246 -5.92 -12.34 -0.30
N LEU A 247 -5.41 -12.54 0.92
CA LEU A 247 -5.35 -13.87 1.55
C LEU A 247 -6.63 -14.24 2.30
N LYS A 248 -7.59 -13.33 2.45
CA LYS A 248 -8.78 -13.47 3.33
C LYS A 248 -8.40 -13.97 4.72
N LYS A 249 -7.25 -13.52 5.22
CA LYS A 249 -6.72 -13.86 6.53
C LYS A 249 -6.53 -12.57 7.29
N THR A 250 -7.02 -12.52 8.52
CA THR A 250 -6.57 -11.53 9.49
C THR A 250 -5.08 -11.78 9.73
N VAL A 251 -4.24 -10.95 9.12
CA VAL A 251 -2.81 -10.95 9.45
C VAL A 251 -2.71 -10.41 10.87
N PRO A 252 -2.13 -11.16 11.83
CA PRO A 252 -2.01 -10.67 13.19
C PRO A 252 -1.25 -9.36 13.18
N TYR A 253 -1.87 -8.35 13.79
CA TYR A 253 -1.35 -7.00 13.89
C TYR A 253 0.07 -7.03 14.46
N ARG A 254 1.07 -6.68 13.64
CA ARG A 254 2.45 -6.52 14.09
C ARG A 254 2.68 -5.07 14.46
N HIS A 255 1.97 -4.57 15.46
CA HIS A 255 2.48 -3.40 16.15
C HIS A 255 3.68 -3.85 17.00
N PRO A 256 4.91 -3.37 16.74
CA PRO A 256 5.75 -3.07 17.88
C PRO A 256 4.99 -2.01 18.70
N THR A 257 4.70 -2.30 19.97
CA THR A 257 4.24 -1.30 20.94
C THR A 257 5.07 -0.04 20.72
N VAL A 258 4.43 1.04 20.29
CA VAL A 258 5.09 2.23 19.73
C VAL A 258 6.16 2.74 20.70
N ARG A 259 7.39 2.35 20.42
CA ARG A 259 8.61 2.98 20.93
C ARG A 259 9.32 3.47 19.70
N MET A 260 8.93 4.66 19.23
CA MET A 260 9.61 5.31 18.11
C MET A 260 11.05 5.55 18.53
N LYS A 261 12.02 4.91 17.87
CA LYS A 261 13.44 5.17 18.14
C LYS A 261 13.88 6.33 17.25
N ILE A 262 13.89 7.53 17.81
CA ILE A 262 14.39 8.72 17.14
C ILE A 262 15.91 8.74 17.30
N LEU A 263 16.64 8.83 16.19
CA LEU A 263 18.08 9.03 16.23
C LEU A 263 18.36 10.48 16.63
N THR A 264 18.90 10.68 17.82
CA THR A 264 19.29 12.01 18.34
C THR A 264 20.81 12.18 18.28
N LYS A 265 21.30 13.43 18.45
CA LYS A 265 22.74 13.74 18.57
C LYS A 265 23.45 12.94 19.70
N THR A 266 22.69 12.36 20.63
CA THR A 266 23.18 11.53 21.76
C THR A 266 22.93 10.03 21.59
N GLY A 267 22.37 9.57 20.47
CA GLY A 267 22.04 8.17 20.18
C GLY A 267 20.54 7.92 19.92
N LEU A 268 20.16 6.65 19.76
CA LEU A 268 18.76 6.21 19.58
C LEU A 268 17.98 6.44 20.89
N LYS A 269 17.02 7.35 20.88
CA LYS A 269 16.06 7.55 21.97
C LYS A 269 14.72 6.92 21.63
N GLU A 270 14.21 6.10 22.53
CA GLU A 270 12.82 5.64 22.48
C GLU A 270 11.90 6.79 22.90
N VAL A 271 10.96 7.14 22.04
CA VAL A 271 9.85 8.06 22.27
C VAL A 271 8.58 7.22 22.29
N ILE A 272 7.90 7.27 23.43
CA ILE A 272 6.57 6.70 23.62
C ILE A 272 5.60 7.87 23.39
N PRO A 273 4.60 7.74 22.50
CA PRO A 273 3.60 8.79 22.29
C PRO A 273 2.80 9.09 23.56
#